data_AF-A0A7C5L5R8-F1
#
_entry.id   AF-A0A7C5L5R8-F1
#
_cell.length_a   1.000
_cell.length_b   1.000
_cell.length_c   1.000
_cell.angle_alpha   90.00
_cell.angle_beta   90.00
_cell.angle_gamma   90.00
#
_symmetry.space_group_name_H-M   'P 1'
#
loop_
_entity.id
_entity.type
_entity.pdbx_description
1 polymer ?
#
loop_
_entity_poly.entity_id
_entity_poly.type
_entity_poly.pdbx_seq_one_letter_code
_entity_poly.pdbx_strand_id
1 'polypeptide(L)'
;MKPDARRLVRWLYPGLRVKRWVILSVLSMGVIVIALFTLGERGARTIYRAFPAGPAARYALISGLLVVGALGFGFSLLRLARSVAHGVAPSARIKPSTMIYRTRVLERGPRVVSVGGGTGLSALLRGLKEETSNITAVVTVMDDGGSSGRLRQEIDVLPPGDVRNCILALAEDETRFSDYFQYRFS
;
A
#
# COMPACT_ATOMS: atom_id res chain seq x y z
N MET A 1 3.22 -12.69 22.27
CA MET A 1 2.37 -12.60 21.05
C MET A 1 2.81 -13.69 20.08
N LYS A 2 1.99 -14.74 19.87
CA LYS A 2 2.34 -15.80 18.91
C LYS A 2 2.15 -15.25 17.49
N PRO A 3 3.14 -15.34 16.59
CA PRO A 3 2.98 -14.90 15.21
C PRO A 3 1.93 -15.80 14.56
N ASP A 4 0.81 -15.20 14.17
CA ASP A 4 -0.32 -15.89 13.58
C ASP A 4 0.07 -16.36 12.16
N ALA A 5 0.33 -17.66 12.01
CA ALA A 5 0.82 -18.28 10.77
C ALA A 5 -0.08 -17.96 9.55
N ARG A 6 -1.35 -17.64 9.80
CA ARG A 6 -2.33 -17.23 8.78
C ARG A 6 -2.02 -15.87 8.15
N ARG A 7 -1.27 -14.97 8.82
CA ARG A 7 -0.80 -13.69 8.22
C ARG A 7 0.30 -13.90 7.20
N LEU A 8 1.21 -14.85 7.42
CA LEU A 8 2.30 -15.17 6.49
C LEU A 8 1.77 -15.76 5.18
N VAL A 9 0.73 -16.59 5.24
CA VAL A 9 0.08 -17.16 4.05
C VAL A 9 -0.60 -16.08 3.20
N ARG A 10 -0.98 -14.94 3.78
CA ARG A 10 -1.60 -13.85 2.99
C ARG A 10 -0.63 -13.20 2.01
N TRP A 11 0.68 -13.28 2.27
CA TRP A 11 1.71 -12.81 1.34
C TRP A 11 1.86 -13.69 0.09
N LEU A 12 1.28 -14.90 0.12
CA LEU A 12 1.22 -15.83 -1.02
C LEU A 12 -0.06 -15.65 -1.86
N TYR A 13 -0.92 -14.65 -1.61
CA TYR A 13 -2.05 -14.39 -2.50
C TYR A 13 -1.60 -13.94 -3.91
N PRO A 14 -2.25 -14.43 -4.99
CA PRO A 14 -1.99 -13.97 -6.35
C PRO A 14 -2.36 -12.49 -6.49
N GLY A 15 -1.38 -11.65 -6.87
CA GLY A 15 -1.57 -10.21 -7.09
C GLY A 15 -0.31 -9.37 -6.81
N LEU A 16 0.49 -9.77 -5.82
CA LEU A 16 1.65 -9.01 -5.35
C LEU A 16 2.93 -9.16 -6.20
N ARG A 17 2.93 -9.98 -7.26
CA ARG A 17 4.10 -10.29 -8.13
C ARG A 17 5.39 -10.77 -7.42
N VAL A 18 5.39 -10.90 -6.09
CA VAL A 18 6.50 -11.37 -5.24
C VAL A 18 6.96 -12.79 -5.59
N LYS A 19 6.02 -13.68 -5.95
CA LYS A 19 6.30 -15.10 -6.25
C LYS A 19 7.38 -15.30 -7.31
N ARG A 20 7.38 -14.48 -8.37
CA ARG A 20 8.35 -14.60 -9.49
C ARG A 20 9.77 -14.27 -9.04
N TRP A 21 9.92 -13.31 -8.14
CA TRP A 21 11.23 -12.90 -7.61
C TRP A 21 11.75 -13.89 -6.59
N VAL A 22 10.89 -14.44 -5.73
CA VAL A 22 11.29 -15.51 -4.81
C VAL A 22 11.83 -16.73 -5.57
N ILE A 23 11.14 -17.16 -6.63
CA ILE A 23 11.62 -18.25 -7.49
C ILE A 23 12.98 -17.91 -8.12
N LEU A 24 13.15 -16.69 -8.63
CA LEU A 24 14.42 -16.26 -9.22
C LEU A 24 15.56 -16.22 -8.18
N SER A 25 15.28 -15.83 -6.92
CA SER A 25 16.30 -15.85 -5.86
C SER A 25 16.72 -17.27 -5.49
N VAL A 26 15.79 -18.22 -5.44
CA VAL A 26 16.08 -19.63 -5.16
C VAL A 26 16.90 -20.25 -6.28
N LEU A 27 16.54 -19.98 -7.54
CA LEU A 27 17.31 -20.45 -8.70
C LEU A 27 18.72 -19.86 -8.72
N SER A 28 18.86 -18.55 -8.49
CA SER A 28 20.17 -17.87 -8.46
C SER A 28 21.06 -18.40 -7.33
N MET A 29 20.47 -18.64 -6.15
CA MET A 29 21.16 -19.28 -5.03
C MET A 29 21.60 -20.72 -5.39
N GLY A 30 20.75 -21.48 -6.10
CA GLY A 30 21.09 -22.82 -6.58
C GLY A 30 22.30 -22.82 -7.51
N VAL A 31 22.40 -21.85 -8.43
CA VAL A 31 23.57 -21.68 -9.31
C VAL A 31 24.85 -21.40 -8.50
N ILE A 32 24.77 -20.53 -7.48
CA ILE A 32 25.90 -20.23 -6.60
C ILE A 32 26.34 -21.48 -5.82
N VAL A 33 25.39 -22.23 -5.26
CA VAL A 33 25.68 -23.46 -4.51
C VAL A 33 26.33 -24.52 -5.39
N ILE A 34 25.83 -24.70 -6.62
CA ILE A 34 26.42 -25.62 -7.60
C ILE A 34 27.85 -25.17 -7.95
N ALA A 35 28.06 -23.87 -8.22
CA ALA A 35 29.38 -23.34 -8.51
C ALA A 35 30.37 -23.57 -7.35
N LEU A 36 29.95 -23.31 -6.11
CA LEU A 36 30.78 -23.57 -4.92
C LEU A 36 31.05 -25.07 -4.69
N PHE A 37 30.07 -25.93 -4.93
CA PHE A 37 30.24 -27.39 -4.80
C PHE A 37 31.26 -27.93 -5.81
N THR A 38 31.34 -27.32 -6.99
CA THR A 38 32.33 -27.68 -8.02
C THR A 38 33.77 -27.29 -7.68
N LEU A 39 34.00 -26.38 -6.72
CA LEU A 39 35.32 -26.10 -6.16
C LEU A 39 35.81 -27.18 -5.17
N GLY A 40 34.92 -27.98 -4.58
CA GLY A 40 35.29 -29.02 -3.61
C GLY A 40 35.87 -30.28 -4.27
N GLU A 41 36.75 -31.02 -3.59
CA GLU A 41 37.46 -32.19 -4.15
C GLU A 41 36.54 -33.30 -4.72
N ARG A 42 35.31 -33.41 -4.20
CA ARG A 42 34.30 -34.37 -4.67
C ARG A 42 33.60 -33.88 -5.95
N GLY A 43 33.26 -32.60 -6.03
CA GLY A 43 32.65 -31.97 -7.21
C GLY A 43 33.64 -31.82 -8.36
N ALA A 44 34.90 -31.50 -8.03
CA ALA A 44 35.99 -31.47 -8.99
C ALA A 44 36.11 -32.81 -9.72
N ARG A 45 36.12 -33.95 -9.00
CA ARG A 45 36.22 -35.30 -9.59
C ARG A 45 35.12 -35.61 -10.62
N THR A 46 33.91 -35.12 -10.41
CA THR A 46 32.78 -35.28 -11.34
C THR A 46 32.98 -34.47 -12.62
N ILE A 47 33.48 -33.23 -12.50
CA ILE A 47 33.84 -32.39 -13.66
C ILE A 47 35.06 -32.95 -14.40
N TYR A 48 36.06 -33.46 -13.66
CA TYR A 48 37.26 -34.11 -14.22
C TYR A 48 36.90 -35.24 -15.20
N ARG A 49 35.80 -35.96 -14.96
CA ARG A 49 35.32 -37.05 -15.83
C ARG A 49 34.45 -36.58 -17.00
N ALA A 50 33.74 -35.46 -16.85
CA ALA A 50 32.79 -34.96 -17.85
C ALA A 50 33.42 -33.98 -18.87
N PHE A 51 34.46 -33.23 -18.48
CA PHE A 51 35.11 -32.22 -19.34
C PHE A 51 36.66 -32.29 -19.23
N PRO A 52 37.37 -32.85 -20.22
CA PRO A 52 38.84 -32.89 -20.27
C PRO A 52 39.46 -31.56 -20.72
N ALA A 53 38.87 -30.42 -20.35
CA ALA A 53 39.45 -29.10 -20.61
C ALA A 53 40.48 -28.73 -19.52
N GLY A 54 41.54 -28.01 -19.90
CA GLY A 54 42.63 -27.63 -19.00
C GLY A 54 42.19 -26.81 -17.77
N PRO A 55 43.03 -26.71 -16.72
CA PRO A 55 42.67 -26.09 -15.44
C PRO A 55 42.14 -24.66 -15.59
N ALA A 56 42.69 -23.87 -16.53
CA ALA A 56 42.25 -22.50 -16.80
C ALA A 56 40.78 -22.40 -17.27
N ALA A 57 40.33 -23.31 -18.16
CA ALA A 57 38.96 -23.30 -18.67
C ALA A 57 37.93 -23.61 -17.58
N ARG A 58 38.33 -24.39 -16.56
CA ARG A 58 37.47 -24.77 -15.44
C ARG A 58 37.27 -23.62 -14.47
N TYR A 59 38.36 -22.94 -14.08
CA TYR A 59 38.25 -21.75 -13.24
C TYR A 59 37.45 -20.63 -13.94
N ALA A 60 37.56 -20.49 -15.26
CA ALA A 60 36.76 -19.56 -16.05
C ALA A 60 35.25 -19.91 -16.04
N LEU A 61 34.91 -21.19 -16.11
CA LEU A 61 33.51 -21.64 -16.05
C LEU A 61 32.90 -21.43 -14.66
N ILE A 62 33.66 -21.73 -13.60
CA ILE A 62 33.22 -21.56 -12.21
C ILE A 62 33.05 -20.07 -11.87
N SER A 63 34.02 -19.23 -12.27
CA SER A 63 33.91 -17.78 -12.07
C SER A 63 32.73 -17.20 -12.86
N GLY A 64 32.48 -17.68 -14.08
CA GLY A 64 31.30 -17.31 -14.86
C GLY A 64 29.98 -17.66 -14.16
N LEU A 65 29.83 -18.87 -13.63
CA LEU A 65 28.64 -19.28 -12.89
C LEU A 65 28.43 -18.47 -11.61
N LEU A 66 29.51 -18.16 -10.88
CA LEU A 66 29.45 -17.32 -9.68
C LEU A 66 29.00 -15.89 -10.00
N VAL A 67 29.55 -15.28 -11.05
CA VAL A 67 29.17 -13.94 -11.47
C VAL A 67 27.71 -13.89 -11.90
N VAL A 68 27.25 -14.85 -12.71
CA VAL A 68 25.85 -14.93 -13.13
C VAL A 68 24.92 -15.16 -11.94
N GLY A 69 25.29 -16.05 -11.02
CA GLY A 69 24.53 -16.32 -9.80
C GLY A 69 24.41 -15.09 -8.89
N ALA A 70 25.52 -14.38 -8.66
CA ALA A 70 25.55 -13.17 -7.83
C ALA A 70 24.72 -12.02 -8.43
N LEU A 71 24.84 -11.80 -9.74
CA LEU A 71 24.04 -10.78 -10.46
C LEU A 71 22.55 -11.12 -10.42
N GLY A 72 22.18 -12.38 -10.67
CA GLY A 72 20.79 -12.84 -10.60
C GLY A 72 20.20 -12.71 -9.20
N PHE A 73 20.97 -13.06 -8.17
CA PHE A 73 20.55 -12.94 -6.77
C PHE A 73 20.36 -11.47 -6.36
N GLY A 74 21.31 -10.59 -6.69
CA GLY A 74 21.21 -9.16 -6.41
C GLY A 74 20.00 -8.50 -7.10
N PHE A 75 19.79 -8.81 -8.39
CA PHE A 75 18.63 -8.31 -9.12
C PHE A 75 17.31 -8.79 -8.52
N SER A 76 17.26 -10.07 -8.11
CA SER A 76 16.08 -10.64 -7.47
C SER A 76 15.78 -9.98 -6.12
N LEU A 77 16.81 -9.77 -5.29
CA LEU A 77 16.67 -9.16 -3.98
C LEU A 77 16.16 -7.72 -4.08
N LEU A 78 16.69 -6.92 -5.01
CA LEU A 78 16.25 -5.55 -5.25
C LEU A 78 14.80 -5.49 -5.74
N ARG A 79 14.40 -6.40 -6.64
CA ARG A 79 13.03 -6.49 -7.14
C ARG A 79 12.06 -6.94 -6.04
N LEU A 80 12.47 -7.87 -5.18
CA LEU A 80 11.69 -8.32 -4.02
C LEU A 80 11.49 -7.17 -3.04
N ALA A 81 12.57 -6.45 -2.68
CA ALA A 81 12.51 -5.28 -1.81
C ALA A 81 11.56 -4.21 -2.35
N ARG A 82 11.63 -3.88 -3.65
CA ARG A 82 10.68 -2.95 -4.29
C ARG A 82 9.24 -3.48 -4.30
N SER A 83 9.05 -4.78 -4.54
CA SER A 83 7.73 -5.41 -4.56
C SER A 83 7.06 -5.36 -3.18
N VAL A 84 7.84 -5.49 -2.12
CA VAL A 84 7.40 -5.33 -0.73
C VAL A 84 7.16 -3.85 -0.40
N ALA A 85 8.06 -2.97 -0.81
CA ALA A 85 7.93 -1.53 -0.60
C ALA A 85 6.62 -1.00 -1.21
N HIS A 86 6.20 -1.49 -2.38
CA HIS A 86 4.91 -1.14 -2.96
C HIS A 86 3.69 -1.68 -2.19
N GLY A 87 3.82 -2.76 -1.42
CA GLY A 87 2.75 -3.30 -0.58
C GLY A 87 2.67 -2.68 0.81
N VAL A 88 3.77 -2.07 1.28
CA VAL A 88 3.88 -1.41 2.59
C VAL A 88 3.74 0.11 2.47
N ALA A 89 4.03 0.69 1.30
CA ALA A 89 3.80 2.10 1.04
C ALA A 89 2.30 2.40 1.18
N PRO A 90 1.91 3.35 2.05
CA PRO A 90 0.52 3.78 2.18
C PRO A 90 0.03 4.23 0.82
N SER A 91 -1.01 3.58 0.32
CA SER A 91 -1.70 3.88 -0.92
C SER A 91 -1.91 5.38 -1.10
N ALA A 92 -1.13 6.01 -1.97
CA ALA A 92 -1.41 7.35 -2.49
C ALA A 92 -0.76 7.53 -3.87
N ARG A 93 -1.07 6.63 -4.80
CA ARG A 93 -1.05 7.00 -6.22
C ARG A 93 -2.43 6.71 -6.78
N ILE A 94 -3.35 7.65 -6.51
CA ILE A 94 -4.57 7.77 -7.33
C ILE A 94 -4.08 7.83 -8.77
N LYS A 95 -4.51 6.89 -9.61
CA LYS A 95 -4.06 6.84 -11.01
C LYS A 95 -4.43 8.19 -11.66
N PRO A 96 -3.57 8.81 -12.47
CA PRO A 96 -3.90 10.07 -13.13
C PRO A 96 -5.22 10.02 -13.92
N SER A 97 -5.54 8.85 -14.50
CA SER A 97 -6.82 8.61 -15.16
C SER A 97 -8.03 8.73 -14.23
N THR A 98 -7.91 8.27 -12.98
CA THR A 98 -8.97 8.41 -11.97
C THR A 98 -9.11 9.84 -11.45
N MET A 99 -8.03 10.63 -11.40
CA MET A 99 -8.13 12.07 -11.11
C MET A 99 -8.89 12.79 -12.24
N ILE A 100 -8.52 12.52 -13.50
CA ILE A 100 -9.21 13.12 -14.65
C ILE A 100 -10.68 12.73 -14.71
N TYR A 101 -11.02 11.46 -14.41
CA TYR A 101 -12.40 11.00 -14.34
C TYR A 101 -13.17 11.69 -13.21
N ARG A 102 -12.64 11.70 -11.98
CA ARG A 102 -13.28 12.37 -10.84
C ARG A 102 -13.52 13.85 -11.13
N THR A 103 -12.51 14.57 -11.59
CA THR A 103 -12.66 16.00 -11.88
C THR A 103 -13.66 16.24 -13.01
N ARG A 104 -13.53 15.61 -14.18
CA ARG A 104 -14.41 15.95 -15.32
C ARG A 104 -15.83 15.41 -15.23
N VAL A 105 -16.03 14.25 -14.62
CA VAL A 105 -17.35 13.61 -14.56
C VAL A 105 -18.13 14.13 -13.36
N LEU A 106 -17.51 14.22 -12.17
CA LEU A 106 -18.22 14.69 -10.97
C LEU A 106 -18.53 16.18 -11.03
N GLU A 107 -17.68 17.01 -11.68
CA GLU A 107 -17.98 18.44 -11.89
C GLU A 107 -19.17 18.66 -12.81
N ARG A 108 -19.43 17.72 -13.73
CA ARG A 108 -20.63 17.73 -14.57
C ARG A 108 -21.82 17.02 -13.91
N GLY A 109 -21.63 16.48 -12.71
CA GLY A 109 -22.66 15.83 -11.93
C GLY A 109 -23.80 16.77 -11.51
N PRO A 110 -24.95 16.23 -11.09
CA PRO A 110 -26.09 17.03 -10.68
C PRO A 110 -25.75 17.92 -9.49
N ARG A 111 -26.34 19.12 -9.44
CA ARG A 111 -26.27 20.00 -8.28
C ARG A 111 -27.25 19.50 -7.22
N VAL A 112 -26.74 19.13 -6.06
CA VAL A 112 -27.54 18.55 -4.98
C VAL A 112 -27.46 19.45 -3.76
N VAL A 113 -28.63 19.85 -3.24
CA VAL A 113 -28.74 20.53 -1.95
C VAL A 113 -29.31 19.55 -0.94
N SER A 114 -28.53 19.24 0.10
CA SER A 114 -28.96 18.37 1.20
C SER A 114 -29.18 19.21 2.44
N VAL A 115 -30.34 19.08 3.08
CA VAL A 115 -30.73 19.85 4.28
C VAL A 115 -30.95 18.87 5.42
N GLY A 116 -30.36 19.12 6.59
CA GLY A 116 -30.53 18.26 7.76
C GLY A 116 -29.48 18.51 8.85
N GLY A 117 -29.25 17.53 9.71
CA GLY A 117 -28.25 17.59 10.78
C GLY A 117 -27.78 16.21 11.21
N GLY A 118 -26.95 16.19 12.25
CA GLY A 118 -26.48 14.96 12.89
C GLY A 118 -25.65 14.01 12.02
N THR A 119 -25.68 12.75 12.41
CA THR A 119 -24.95 11.66 11.74
C THR A 119 -25.63 11.19 10.45
N GLY A 120 -26.94 11.40 10.31
CA GLY A 120 -27.69 11.01 9.12
C GLY A 120 -27.27 11.81 7.88
N LEU A 121 -27.17 13.13 8.01
CA LEU A 121 -26.71 14.00 6.92
C LEU A 121 -25.26 13.66 6.53
N SER A 122 -24.37 13.49 7.49
CA SER A 122 -22.96 13.15 7.20
C SER A 122 -22.80 11.79 6.52
N ALA A 123 -23.60 10.78 6.87
CA ALA A 123 -23.63 9.50 6.17
C ALA A 123 -24.11 9.64 4.71
N LEU A 124 -25.14 10.44 4.47
CA LEU A 124 -25.65 10.72 3.12
C LEU A 124 -24.62 11.48 2.27
N LEU A 125 -23.93 12.47 2.85
CA LEU A 125 -22.87 13.23 2.17
C LEU A 125 -21.68 12.34 1.76
N ARG A 126 -21.31 11.35 2.58
CA ARG A 126 -20.26 10.37 2.25
C ARG A 126 -20.60 9.55 1.00
N GLY A 127 -21.87 9.22 0.79
CA GLY A 127 -22.32 8.54 -0.42
C GLY A 127 -22.37 9.51 -1.61
N LEU A 128 -22.97 10.69 -1.43
CA LEU A 128 -23.15 11.65 -2.52
C LEU A 128 -21.84 12.13 -3.14
N LYS A 129 -20.74 12.24 -2.36
CA LYS A 129 -19.44 12.69 -2.89
C LYS A 129 -18.85 11.75 -3.94
N GLU A 130 -19.32 10.51 -4.02
CA GLU A 130 -18.90 9.56 -5.06
C GLU A 130 -19.62 9.78 -6.39
N GLU A 131 -20.77 10.44 -6.37
CA GLU A 131 -21.65 10.64 -7.53
C GLU A 131 -21.59 12.06 -8.11
N THR A 132 -21.32 13.08 -7.29
CA THR A 132 -21.21 14.47 -7.74
C THR A 132 -20.28 15.29 -6.85
N SER A 133 -19.59 16.28 -7.44
CA SER A 133 -18.82 17.27 -6.69
C SER A 133 -19.62 18.55 -6.40
N ASN A 134 -20.86 18.63 -6.89
CA ASN A 134 -21.71 19.81 -6.80
C ASN A 134 -22.69 19.71 -5.62
N ILE A 135 -22.16 19.51 -4.42
CA ILE A 135 -22.96 19.29 -3.20
C ILE A 135 -22.98 20.56 -2.36
N THR A 136 -24.17 21.00 -1.95
CA THR A 136 -24.38 22.03 -0.93
C THR A 136 -25.08 21.41 0.27
N ALA A 137 -24.42 21.42 1.42
CA ALA A 137 -25.01 20.93 2.67
C ALA A 137 -25.50 22.10 3.53
N VAL A 138 -26.79 22.16 3.81
CA VAL A 138 -27.39 23.08 4.77
C VAL A 138 -27.57 22.32 6.08
N VAL A 139 -26.73 22.65 7.05
CA VAL A 139 -26.61 21.91 8.31
C VAL A 139 -27.34 22.66 9.42
N THR A 140 -28.25 21.98 10.11
CA THR A 140 -28.90 22.51 11.31
C THR A 140 -27.91 22.52 12.48
N VAL A 141 -27.79 23.65 13.15
CA VAL A 141 -26.89 23.85 14.30
C VAL A 141 -27.67 23.85 15.62
N MET A 142 -28.57 22.89 15.77
CA MET A 142 -29.42 22.76 16.97
C MET A 142 -28.74 21.96 18.09
N ASP A 143 -27.59 21.33 17.81
CA ASP A 143 -26.94 20.38 18.71
C ASP A 143 -26.47 21.06 20.02
N ASP A 144 -27.17 20.81 21.11
CA ASP A 144 -27.01 21.43 22.42
C ASP A 144 -26.35 20.49 23.45
N GLY A 145 -25.92 19.29 23.02
CA GLY A 145 -25.29 18.28 23.85
C GLY A 145 -23.75 18.30 23.88
N GLY A 146 -23.18 17.74 24.96
CA GLY A 146 -21.76 17.37 25.06
C GLY A 146 -20.78 18.54 24.98
N SER A 147 -19.67 18.37 24.26
CA SER A 147 -18.63 19.41 24.11
C SER A 147 -19.13 20.62 23.32
N SER A 148 -20.03 20.41 22.36
CA SER A 148 -20.59 21.50 21.53
C SER A 148 -21.56 22.37 22.32
N GLY A 149 -22.38 21.77 23.19
CA GLY A 149 -23.20 22.51 24.15
C GLY A 149 -22.37 23.34 25.14
N ARG A 150 -21.27 22.78 25.66
CA ARG A 150 -20.34 23.52 26.53
C ARG A 150 -19.70 24.72 25.84
N LEU A 151 -19.16 24.54 24.63
CA LEU A 151 -18.60 25.67 23.87
C LEU A 151 -19.64 26.76 23.61
N ARG A 152 -20.88 26.38 23.27
CA ARG A 152 -21.97 27.33 23.09
C ARG A 152 -22.23 28.16 24.35
N GLN A 153 -22.21 27.54 25.53
CA GLN A 153 -22.42 28.23 26.80
C GLN A 153 -21.22 29.10 27.22
N GLU A 154 -19.99 28.67 26.93
CA GLU A 154 -18.76 29.35 27.37
C GLU A 154 -18.39 30.56 26.49
N ILE A 155 -18.61 30.47 25.17
CA ILE A 155 -18.11 31.48 24.21
C ILE A 155 -19.18 32.00 23.24
N ASP A 156 -20.45 31.71 23.48
CA ASP A 156 -21.62 32.19 22.71
C ASP A 156 -21.51 31.96 21.19
N VAL A 157 -20.95 30.82 20.79
CA VAL A 157 -20.86 30.40 19.39
C VAL A 157 -21.89 29.34 19.04
N LEU A 158 -22.23 29.24 17.76
CA LEU A 158 -23.03 28.13 17.25
C LEU A 158 -22.32 26.79 17.49
N PRO A 159 -23.07 25.73 17.85
CA PRO A 159 -22.48 24.43 18.17
C PRO A 159 -21.81 23.82 16.92
N PRO A 160 -20.50 23.52 16.97
CA PRO A 160 -19.75 23.13 15.77
C PRO A 160 -19.86 21.65 15.41
N GLY A 161 -20.52 20.83 16.22
CA GLY A 161 -20.47 19.35 16.15
C GLY A 161 -20.94 18.78 14.81
N ASP A 162 -22.16 19.13 14.41
CA ASP A 162 -22.78 18.63 13.18
C ASP A 162 -22.09 19.13 11.92
N VAL A 163 -21.69 20.41 11.92
CA VAL A 163 -20.93 21.03 10.82
C VAL A 163 -19.60 20.30 10.64
N ARG A 164 -18.88 20.03 11.74
CA ARG A 164 -17.62 19.28 11.71
C ARG A 164 -17.78 17.90 11.08
N ASN A 165 -18.83 17.16 11.45
CA ASN A 165 -19.08 15.83 10.90
C ASN A 165 -19.38 15.89 9.39
N CYS A 166 -20.10 16.91 8.93
CA CYS A 166 -20.38 17.13 7.51
C CYS A 166 -19.13 17.52 6.71
N ILE A 167 -18.25 18.36 7.28
CA ILE A 167 -16.96 18.71 6.66
C ILE A 167 -16.09 17.46 6.48
N LEU A 168 -16.00 16.62 7.52
CA LEU A 168 -15.25 15.36 7.46
C LEU A 168 -15.83 14.40 6.41
N ALA A 169 -17.16 14.30 6.34
CA ALA A 169 -17.84 13.47 5.34
C ALA A 169 -17.49 13.88 3.90
N LEU A 170 -17.36 15.18 3.62
CA LEU A 170 -17.03 15.72 2.29
C LEU A 170 -15.53 15.80 2.00
N ALA A 171 -14.66 15.55 2.98
CA ALA A 171 -13.22 15.58 2.77
C ALA A 171 -12.76 14.48 1.79
N GLU A 172 -11.77 14.81 0.97
CA GLU A 172 -11.18 13.88 0.01
C GLU A 172 -10.40 12.75 0.71
N ASP A 173 -9.67 13.08 1.78
CA ASP A 173 -8.97 12.14 2.65
C ASP A 173 -9.56 12.15 4.06
N GLU A 174 -10.76 11.60 4.17
CA GLU A 174 -11.50 11.54 5.43
C GLU A 174 -10.68 10.86 6.54
N THR A 175 -9.93 9.81 6.21
CA THR A 175 -9.10 9.08 7.18
C THR A 175 -8.04 9.96 7.83
N ARG A 176 -7.29 10.73 7.04
CA ARG A 176 -6.27 11.63 7.60
C ARG A 176 -6.87 12.78 8.39
N PHE A 177 -7.96 13.37 7.89
CA PHE A 177 -8.59 14.50 8.59
C PHE A 177 -9.32 14.06 9.86
N SER A 178 -9.84 12.82 9.90
CA SER A 178 -10.53 12.26 11.06
C SER A 178 -9.63 12.25 12.30
N ASP A 179 -8.35 11.90 12.16
CA ASP A 179 -7.41 11.85 13.29
C ASP A 179 -7.26 13.21 13.98
N TYR A 180 -7.32 14.31 13.23
CA TYR A 180 -7.20 15.66 13.79
C TYR A 180 -8.54 16.21 14.26
N PHE A 181 -9.60 16.07 13.47
CA PHE A 181 -10.90 16.70 13.76
C PHE A 181 -11.76 15.91 14.75
N GLN A 182 -11.59 14.58 14.84
CA GLN A 182 -12.34 13.76 15.80
C GLN A 182 -11.61 13.58 17.13
N TYR A 183 -10.38 14.10 17.28
CA TYR A 183 -9.65 14.03 18.53
C TYR A 183 -10.46 14.68 19.67
N ARG A 184 -10.57 13.95 20.79
CA ARG A 184 -11.20 14.43 22.03
C ARG A 184 -10.15 14.42 23.12
N PHE A 185 -9.90 15.59 23.71
CA PHE A 185 -9.08 15.70 24.91
C PHE A 185 -9.79 14.98 26.06
N SER A 186 -9.08 14.04 26.70
CA SER A 186 -9.52 13.30 27.88
C SER A 186 -8.87 13.84 29.14
#